data_AF-A0A838MVY8-F1
#
_entry.id   AF-A0A838MVY8-F1
#
_cell.length_a   1.000
_cell.length_b   1.000
_cell.length_c   1.000
_cell.angle_alpha   90.00
_cell.angle_beta   90.00
_cell.angle_gamma   90.00
#
_symmetry.space_group_name_H-M   'P 1'
#
loop_
_entity.id
_entity.type
_entity.pdbx_description
1 polymer ?
#
loop_
_entity_poly.entity_id
_entity_poly.type
_entity_poly.pdbx_seq_one_letter_code
_entity_poly.pdbx_strand_id
1 'polypeptide(L)'
;FRFLRECFVRGYVPRQFFQGDVFLDGRVAARFTGPWSISHLERYRPANFEYDFGPMLRPDGAAAGGAAISYADPKSIVIFKSCRHPREAWEFIKFLISRQNDLKLLELTSQLPIRQSLSDDELFADYFRRHPRMVQFATQVPHARSIDSLAELKEILDVIAQEFEASVVYDLKPPEQAIRDAARRSQQLLDAQ
;
A
#
# COMPACT_ATOMS: atom_id res chain seq x y z
N PHE A 1 -10.73 -14.46 1.73
CA PHE A 1 -11.89 -14.12 0.88
C PHE A 1 -13.21 -14.02 1.66
N ARG A 2 -13.55 -14.91 2.61
CA ARG A 2 -14.83 -14.89 3.36
C ARG A 2 -15.30 -13.51 3.83
N PHE A 3 -14.49 -12.82 4.65
CA PHE A 3 -14.82 -11.50 5.20
C PHE A 3 -15.11 -10.46 4.11
N LEU A 4 -14.28 -10.41 3.07
CA LEU A 4 -14.46 -9.47 1.97
C LEU A 4 -15.74 -9.79 1.19
N ARG A 5 -16.02 -11.07 0.92
CA ARG A 5 -17.27 -11.51 0.29
C ARG A 5 -18.48 -11.07 1.11
N GLU A 6 -18.42 -11.26 2.43
CA GLU A 6 -19.47 -10.82 3.34
C GLU A 6 -19.70 -9.30 3.27
N CYS A 7 -18.65 -8.50 3.16
CA CYS A 7 -18.77 -7.06 2.97
C CYS A 7 -19.54 -6.70 1.68
N PHE A 8 -19.32 -7.41 0.58
CA PHE A 8 -20.06 -7.22 -0.68
C PHE A 8 -21.50 -7.75 -0.62
N VAL A 9 -21.73 -8.90 0.02
CA VAL A 9 -23.07 -9.49 0.20
C VAL A 9 -23.94 -8.59 1.07
N ARG A 10 -23.38 -8.04 2.16
CA ARG A 10 -24.08 -7.11 3.05
C ARG A 10 -24.18 -5.67 2.52
N GLY A 11 -23.57 -5.38 1.36
CA GLY A 11 -23.61 -4.05 0.74
C GLY A 11 -22.75 -2.99 1.42
N TYR A 12 -21.76 -3.39 2.22
CA TYR A 12 -20.82 -2.46 2.87
C TYR A 12 -19.78 -1.91 1.91
N VAL A 13 -19.50 -2.64 0.82
CA VAL A 13 -18.57 -2.22 -0.23
C VAL A 13 -19.35 -2.07 -1.53
N PRO A 14 -19.23 -0.94 -2.23
CA PRO A 14 -19.90 -0.73 -3.50
C PRO A 14 -19.29 -1.61 -4.60
N ARG A 15 -20.15 -2.12 -5.49
CA ARG A 15 -19.72 -2.86 -6.71
C ARG A 15 -19.41 -1.95 -7.89
N GLN A 16 -19.89 -0.72 -7.85
CA GLN A 16 -19.77 0.24 -8.95
C GLN A 16 -18.72 1.29 -8.61
N PHE A 17 -18.00 1.73 -9.64
CA PHE A 17 -17.17 2.92 -9.55
C PHE A 17 -18.05 4.17 -9.55
N PHE A 18 -17.73 5.10 -8.67
CA PHE A 18 -18.35 6.41 -8.63
C PHE A 18 -17.40 7.45 -9.24
N GLN A 19 -17.97 8.49 -9.83
CA GLN A 19 -17.24 9.70 -10.21
C GLN A 19 -17.00 10.56 -8.95
N GLY A 20 -15.80 11.13 -8.81
CA GLY A 20 -15.42 11.97 -7.65
C GLY A 20 -14.80 11.20 -6.48
N ASP A 21 -14.45 11.92 -5.41
CA ASP A 21 -13.93 11.32 -4.18
C ASP A 21 -15.08 10.94 -3.23
N VAL A 22 -15.51 9.69 -3.31
CA VAL A 22 -16.60 9.13 -2.49
C VAL A 22 -16.36 9.19 -0.98
N PHE A 23 -15.12 9.31 -0.54
CA PHE A 23 -14.80 9.46 0.88
C PHE A 23 -15.08 10.90 1.32
N LEU A 24 -14.61 11.89 0.56
CA LEU A 24 -14.90 13.31 0.84
C LEU A 24 -16.39 13.65 0.65
N ASP A 25 -17.09 12.94 -0.25
CA ASP A 25 -18.54 13.04 -0.41
C ASP A 25 -19.33 12.39 0.74
N GLY A 26 -18.66 11.74 1.70
CA GLY A 26 -19.30 11.07 2.83
C GLY A 26 -20.10 9.81 2.47
N ARG A 27 -19.87 9.23 1.28
CA ARG A 27 -20.58 8.02 0.80
C ARG A 27 -19.98 6.73 1.34
N VAL A 28 -18.69 6.76 1.70
CA VAL A 28 -18.00 5.64 2.36
C VAL A 28 -17.34 6.12 3.65
N ALA A 29 -17.43 5.30 4.70
CA ALA A 29 -16.86 5.64 6.00
C ALA A 29 -15.33 5.40 6.07
N ALA A 30 -14.79 4.51 5.24
CA ALA A 30 -13.37 4.17 5.21
C ALA A 30 -12.95 3.68 3.81
N ARG A 31 -11.67 3.83 3.50
CA ARG A 31 -11.03 3.28 2.29
C ARG A 31 -9.60 2.85 2.58
N PHE A 32 -9.09 1.87 1.85
CA PHE A 32 -7.67 1.55 1.87
C PHE A 32 -6.89 2.62 1.10
N THR A 33 -5.83 3.15 1.70
CA THR A 33 -5.07 4.26 1.12
C THR A 33 -3.64 4.31 1.69
N GLY A 34 -2.85 5.27 1.21
CA GLY A 34 -1.48 5.51 1.65
C GLY A 34 -1.19 6.99 1.86
N PRO A 35 0.07 7.34 2.20
CA PRO A 35 0.44 8.70 2.61
C PRO A 35 0.27 9.74 1.50
N TRP A 36 0.28 9.34 0.22
CA TRP A 36 0.00 10.21 -0.92
C TRP A 36 -1.41 10.86 -0.86
N SER A 37 -2.35 10.26 -0.13
CA SER A 37 -3.71 10.80 0.02
C SER A 37 -3.79 12.02 0.91
N ILE A 38 -2.83 12.25 1.81
CA ILE A 38 -2.85 13.36 2.77
C ILE A 38 -2.99 14.70 2.05
N SER A 39 -2.11 14.97 1.07
CA SER A 39 -2.12 16.24 0.34
C SER A 39 -3.44 16.50 -0.38
N HIS A 40 -4.02 15.44 -0.98
CA HIS A 40 -5.33 15.53 -1.63
C HIS A 40 -6.44 15.84 -0.61
N LEU A 41 -6.48 15.10 0.49
CA LEU A 41 -7.50 15.25 1.53
C LEU A 41 -7.40 16.64 2.18
N GLU A 42 -6.22 17.12 2.56
CA GLU A 42 -6.07 18.46 3.14
C GLU A 42 -6.49 19.57 2.19
N ARG A 43 -6.25 19.38 0.88
CA ARG A 43 -6.57 20.39 -0.13
C ARG A 43 -8.06 20.46 -0.46
N TYR A 44 -8.74 19.31 -0.49
CA TYR A 44 -10.11 19.23 -1.03
C TYR A 44 -11.17 18.90 0.02
N ARG A 45 -10.80 18.57 1.26
CA ARG A 45 -11.79 18.30 2.30
C ARG A 45 -12.66 19.54 2.59
N PRO A 46 -13.98 19.36 2.79
CA PRO A 46 -14.82 20.40 3.36
C PRO A 46 -14.29 20.87 4.73
N ALA A 47 -14.55 22.12 5.09
CA ALA A 47 -14.01 22.72 6.31
C ALA A 47 -14.39 21.96 7.60
N ASN A 48 -15.58 21.34 7.61
CA ASN A 48 -16.12 20.55 8.73
C ASN A 48 -15.92 19.03 8.57
N PHE A 49 -15.09 18.59 7.61
CA PHE A 49 -14.83 17.18 7.38
C PHE A 49 -13.65 16.71 8.24
N GLU A 50 -13.95 15.83 9.17
CA GLU A 50 -12.98 15.17 10.05
C GLU A 50 -12.63 13.77 9.52
N TYR A 51 -11.34 13.46 9.54
CA TYR A 51 -10.84 12.15 9.14
C TYR A 51 -9.52 11.83 9.85
N ASP A 52 -9.24 10.54 9.92
CA ASP A 52 -8.01 9.99 10.48
C ASP A 52 -7.56 8.75 9.69
N PHE A 53 -6.32 8.31 9.90
CA PHE A 53 -5.82 7.04 9.37
C PHE A 53 -5.66 5.99 10.46
N GLY A 54 -5.95 4.75 10.11
CA GLY A 54 -5.79 3.60 11.00
C GLY A 54 -4.96 2.50 10.36
N PRO A 55 -4.45 1.55 11.16
CA PRO A 55 -3.80 0.37 10.64
C PRO A 55 -4.77 -0.50 9.83
N MET A 56 -4.23 -1.41 9.02
CA MET A 56 -5.03 -2.40 8.29
C MET A 56 -5.84 -3.28 9.25
N LEU A 57 -7.06 -3.62 8.82
CA LEU A 57 -7.93 -4.54 9.56
C LEU A 57 -7.26 -5.91 9.70
N ARG A 58 -7.43 -6.53 10.88
CA ARG A 58 -6.95 -7.88 11.18
C ARG A 58 -8.14 -8.81 11.44
N PRO A 59 -8.06 -10.10 11.08
CA PRO A 59 -9.06 -11.07 11.49
C PRO A 59 -9.16 -11.18 13.02
N ASP A 60 -10.35 -11.46 13.52
CA ASP A 60 -10.56 -11.78 14.93
C ASP A 60 -9.69 -12.96 15.35
N GLY A 61 -9.13 -12.90 16.56
CA GLY A 61 -8.25 -13.95 17.09
C GLY A 61 -6.84 -13.99 16.48
N ALA A 62 -6.49 -13.05 15.59
CA ALA A 62 -5.08 -12.81 15.24
C ALA A 62 -4.28 -12.53 16.52
N ALA A 63 -3.06 -13.09 16.62
CA ALA A 63 -2.25 -13.05 17.83
C ALA A 63 -2.25 -11.65 18.49
N ALA A 64 -2.64 -11.62 19.76
CA ALA A 64 -2.64 -10.39 20.55
C ALA A 64 -1.22 -9.79 20.57
N GLY A 65 -1.13 -8.49 20.32
CA GLY A 65 0.16 -7.76 20.28
C GLY A 65 0.89 -7.74 18.94
N GLY A 66 0.45 -8.48 17.91
CA GLY A 66 1.03 -8.34 16.56
C GLY A 66 0.65 -7.01 15.90
N ALA A 67 1.60 -6.28 15.34
CA ALA A 67 1.29 -5.12 14.51
C ALA A 67 0.50 -5.55 13.27
N ALA A 68 -0.43 -4.70 12.80
CA ALA A 68 -1.07 -4.93 11.51
C ALA A 68 0.01 -4.97 10.42
N ILE A 69 -0.15 -5.85 9.43
CA ILE A 69 0.71 -5.89 8.25
C ILE A 69 -0.02 -5.13 7.14
N SER A 70 0.70 -4.28 6.43
CA SER A 70 0.20 -3.59 5.24
C SER A 70 1.12 -3.85 4.04
N TYR A 71 0.61 -3.56 2.85
CA TYR A 71 1.42 -3.57 1.64
C TYR A 71 2.31 -2.33 1.57
N ALA A 72 3.58 -2.52 1.22
CA ALA A 72 4.48 -1.47 0.79
C ALA A 72 4.64 -1.50 -0.73
N ASP A 73 4.59 -0.33 -1.36
CA ASP A 73 4.96 -0.11 -2.77
C ASP A 73 6.34 0.56 -2.84
N PRO A 74 7.45 -0.17 -2.56
CA PRO A 74 8.78 0.42 -2.61
C PRO A 74 9.16 0.79 -4.04
N LYS A 75 9.80 1.94 -4.20
CA LYS A 75 10.40 2.37 -5.47
C LYS A 75 11.91 2.22 -5.40
N SER A 76 12.51 1.69 -6.46
CA SER A 76 13.95 1.47 -6.56
C SER A 76 14.53 2.31 -7.69
N ILE A 77 15.76 2.80 -7.48
CA ILE A 77 16.57 3.43 -8.53
C ILE A 77 17.53 2.38 -9.07
N VAL A 78 17.62 2.24 -10.39
CA VAL A 78 18.47 1.25 -11.05
C VAL A 78 19.52 1.91 -11.94
N ILE A 79 20.70 1.30 -12.02
CA ILE A 79 21.73 1.65 -13.01
C ILE A 79 21.69 0.59 -14.10
N PHE A 80 21.37 0.99 -15.34
CA PHE A 80 21.36 0.07 -16.47
C PHE A 80 22.75 -0.47 -16.77
N LYS A 81 22.83 -1.73 -17.21
CA LYS A 81 24.09 -2.36 -17.65
C LYS A 81 24.77 -1.61 -18.80
N SER A 82 23.99 -0.90 -19.61
CA SER A 82 24.46 -0.07 -20.73
C SER A 82 24.92 1.34 -20.32
N CYS A 83 24.88 1.69 -19.02
CA CYS A 83 25.32 2.99 -18.54
C CYS A 83 26.81 3.21 -18.84
N ARG A 84 27.15 4.32 -19.51
CA ARG A 84 28.53 4.68 -19.85
C ARG A 84 29.35 5.12 -18.63
N HIS A 85 28.69 5.61 -17.58
CA HIS A 85 29.28 6.21 -16.38
C HIS A 85 28.67 5.61 -15.10
N PRO A 86 28.78 4.29 -14.86
CA PRO A 86 28.07 3.63 -13.78
C PRO A 86 28.58 4.05 -12.39
N ARG A 87 29.85 4.47 -12.28
CA ARG A 87 30.42 4.93 -11.00
C ARG A 87 29.87 6.31 -10.62
N GLU A 88 29.83 7.22 -11.57
CA GLU A 88 29.29 8.57 -11.39
C GLU A 88 27.78 8.52 -11.14
N ALA A 89 27.06 7.65 -11.86
CA ALA A 89 25.65 7.38 -11.58
C ALA A 89 25.44 6.86 -10.16
N TRP A 90 26.32 5.99 -9.67
CA TRP A 90 26.26 5.50 -8.28
C TRP A 90 26.52 6.61 -7.25
N GLU A 91 27.52 7.46 -7.48
CA GLU A 91 27.75 8.63 -6.61
C GLU A 91 26.54 9.58 -6.58
N PHE A 92 25.91 9.80 -7.73
CA PHE A 92 24.70 10.61 -7.82
C PHE A 92 23.52 9.96 -7.08
N ILE A 93 23.33 8.64 -7.20
CA ILE A 93 22.28 7.92 -6.46
C ILE A 93 22.52 8.09 -4.96
N LYS A 94 23.74 7.86 -4.46
CA LYS A 94 24.06 8.07 -3.02
C LYS A 94 23.75 9.49 -2.55
N PHE A 95 24.02 10.49 -3.39
CA PHE A 95 23.61 11.86 -3.11
C PHE A 95 22.08 11.97 -3.04
N LEU A 96 21.34 11.48 -4.03
CA LEU A 96 19.87 11.52 -4.07
C LEU A 96 19.24 10.87 -2.83
N ILE A 97 19.75 9.72 -2.40
CA ILE A 97 19.28 8.99 -1.21
C ILE A 97 20.11 9.34 0.04
N SER A 98 20.68 10.53 0.12
CA SER A 98 21.28 11.02 1.37
C SER A 98 20.18 11.36 2.38
N ARG A 99 20.52 11.36 3.67
CA ARG A 99 19.56 11.63 4.77
C ARG A 99 18.82 12.97 4.56
N GLN A 100 19.55 14.00 4.14
CA GLN A 100 19.02 15.34 3.86
C GLN A 100 18.13 15.35 2.61
N ASN A 101 18.51 14.65 1.55
CA ASN A 101 17.72 14.61 0.33
C ASN A 101 16.47 13.74 0.46
N ASP A 102 16.49 12.72 1.33
CA ASP A 102 15.30 11.95 1.68
C ASP A 102 14.29 12.79 2.48
N LEU A 103 14.75 13.66 3.40
CA LEU A 103 13.86 14.66 4.01
C LEU A 103 13.27 15.56 2.92
N LYS A 104 14.08 16.01 1.96
CA LYS A 104 13.59 16.86 0.86
C LYS A 104 12.56 16.15 -0.01
N LEU A 105 12.77 14.87 -0.30
CA LEU A 105 11.83 14.03 -1.04
C LEU A 105 10.50 13.90 -0.28
N LEU A 106 10.57 13.63 1.02
CA LEU A 106 9.40 13.53 1.90
C LEU A 106 8.61 14.84 1.92
N GLU A 107 9.27 15.99 2.07
CA GLU A 107 8.65 17.32 2.03
C GLU A 107 7.92 17.60 0.70
N LEU A 108 8.52 17.20 -0.42
CA LEU A 108 7.98 17.48 -1.75
C LEU A 108 6.85 16.54 -2.15
N THR A 109 6.90 15.27 -1.71
CA THR A 109 6.09 14.21 -2.30
C THR A 109 5.19 13.49 -1.32
N SER A 110 5.37 13.69 -0.01
CA SER A 110 4.72 12.87 1.02
C SER A 110 5.06 11.38 0.91
N GLN A 111 6.17 11.02 0.25
CA GLN A 111 6.68 9.65 0.19
C GLN A 111 7.66 9.41 1.33
N LEU A 112 7.40 8.38 2.13
CA LEU A 112 8.26 7.99 3.24
C LEU A 112 9.54 7.33 2.70
N PRO A 113 10.72 7.85 3.08
CA PRO A 113 11.97 7.21 2.71
C PRO A 113 12.11 5.86 3.42
N ILE A 114 12.71 4.88 2.73
CA ILE A 114 12.97 3.55 3.30
C ILE A 114 14.25 3.65 4.14
N ARG A 115 14.09 4.05 5.41
CA ARG A 115 15.16 4.15 6.40
C ARG A 115 14.78 3.44 7.69
N GLN A 116 15.77 2.78 8.29
CA GLN A 116 15.63 2.27 9.66
C GLN A 116 15.48 3.44 10.63
N SER A 117 14.63 3.27 11.65
CA SER A 117 14.44 4.26 12.73
C SER A 117 14.06 5.67 12.24
N LEU A 118 13.32 5.78 11.12
CA LEU A 118 12.89 7.06 10.57
C LEU A 118 12.13 7.92 11.60
N SER A 119 11.31 7.28 12.45
CA SER A 119 10.55 7.95 13.51
C SER A 119 11.42 8.48 14.66
N ASP A 120 12.61 7.91 14.84
CA ASP A 120 13.56 8.31 15.90
C ASP A 120 14.64 9.28 15.37
N ASP A 121 14.62 9.56 14.07
CA ASP A 121 15.63 10.41 13.42
C ASP A 121 15.32 11.90 13.65
N GLU A 122 16.18 12.58 14.43
CA GLU A 122 16.05 14.00 14.78
C GLU A 122 15.90 14.94 13.57
N LEU A 123 16.46 14.60 12.41
CA LEU A 123 16.33 15.41 11.20
C LEU A 123 14.88 15.46 10.73
N PHE A 124 14.11 14.40 10.95
CA PHE A 124 12.73 14.27 10.51
C PHE A 124 11.74 14.69 11.61
N ALA A 125 12.20 14.87 12.85
CA ALA A 125 11.34 15.18 13.99
C ALA A 125 10.51 16.45 13.80
N ASP A 126 11.08 17.52 13.21
CA ASP A 126 10.34 18.75 12.93
C ASP A 126 9.27 18.56 11.85
N TYR A 127 9.59 17.80 10.80
CA TYR A 127 8.62 17.44 9.77
C TYR A 127 7.44 16.67 10.38
N PHE A 128 7.69 15.63 11.17
CA PHE A 128 6.61 14.84 11.77
C PHE A 128 5.79 15.63 12.79
N ARG A 129 6.39 16.57 13.54
CA ARG A 129 5.63 17.50 14.40
C ARG A 129 4.69 18.40 13.61
N ARG A 130 5.10 18.87 12.43
CA ARG A 130 4.27 19.69 11.53
C ARG A 130 3.25 18.86 10.73
N HIS A 131 3.49 17.57 10.57
CA HIS A 131 2.67 16.65 9.78
C HIS A 131 2.22 15.43 10.61
N PRO A 132 1.40 15.63 11.66
CA PRO A 132 1.05 14.56 12.60
C PRO A 132 0.36 13.35 11.94
N ARG A 133 -0.43 13.57 10.88
CA ARG A 133 -1.06 12.48 10.11
C ARG A 133 -0.05 11.58 9.39
N MET A 134 1.15 12.07 9.07
CA MET A 134 2.20 11.26 8.47
C MET A 134 2.81 10.25 9.46
N VAL A 135 2.75 10.55 10.77
CA VAL A 135 3.31 9.70 11.81
C VAL A 135 2.69 8.30 11.78
N GLN A 136 1.38 8.20 11.56
CA GLN A 136 0.67 6.92 11.46
C GLN A 136 1.23 6.03 10.35
N PHE A 137 1.59 6.62 9.20
CA PHE A 137 2.24 5.89 8.11
C PHE A 137 3.69 5.55 8.44
N ALA A 138 4.46 6.48 9.01
CA ALA A 138 5.85 6.25 9.41
C ALA A 138 5.97 5.12 10.44
N THR A 139 5.08 5.05 11.43
CA THR A 139 5.04 3.97 12.42
C THR A 139 4.70 2.61 11.82
N GLN A 140 4.01 2.59 10.68
CA GLN A 140 3.59 1.37 10.00
C GLN A 140 4.70 0.79 9.08
N VAL A 141 5.66 1.61 8.65
CA VAL A 141 6.75 1.21 7.73
C VAL A 141 7.47 -0.07 8.15
N PRO A 142 7.89 -0.27 9.42
CA PRO A 142 8.58 -1.50 9.84
C PRO A 142 7.74 -2.79 9.66
N HIS A 143 6.42 -2.64 9.63
CA HIS A 143 5.46 -3.74 9.52
C HIS A 143 4.93 -3.92 8.09
N ALA A 144 5.29 -3.02 7.16
CA ALA A 144 4.88 -3.13 5.78
C ALA A 144 5.69 -4.22 5.04
N ARG A 145 5.07 -4.87 4.06
CA ARG A 145 5.68 -5.92 3.23
C ARG A 145 5.42 -5.62 1.76
N SER A 146 6.45 -5.76 0.93
CA SER A 146 6.25 -5.75 -0.53
C SER A 146 6.08 -7.18 -1.03
N ILE A 147 5.76 -7.30 -2.31
CA ILE A 147 5.74 -8.59 -3.00
C ILE A 147 7.13 -8.81 -3.61
N ASP A 148 7.58 -10.06 -3.64
CA ASP A 148 8.84 -10.44 -4.27
C ASP A 148 8.76 -10.26 -5.79
N SER A 149 9.88 -9.84 -6.38
CA SER A 149 9.99 -9.68 -7.82
C SER A 149 10.15 -11.05 -8.49
N LEU A 150 9.04 -11.61 -8.97
CA LEU A 150 8.99 -12.82 -9.79
C LEU A 150 8.65 -12.46 -11.24
N ALA A 151 9.13 -13.26 -12.20
CA ALA A 151 8.85 -12.99 -13.61
C ALA A 151 7.35 -13.11 -13.93
N GLU A 152 6.67 -14.02 -13.25
CA GLU A 152 5.25 -14.38 -13.40
C GLU A 152 4.34 -13.61 -12.44
N LEU A 153 4.89 -12.64 -11.70
CA LEU A 153 4.15 -11.93 -10.66
C LEU A 153 2.85 -11.32 -11.23
N LYS A 154 2.92 -10.78 -12.46
CA LYS A 154 1.76 -10.19 -13.11
C LYS A 154 0.67 -11.24 -13.35
N GLU A 155 1.02 -12.37 -13.93
CA GLU A 155 0.11 -13.46 -14.23
C GLU A 155 -0.50 -14.06 -12.95
N ILE A 156 0.30 -14.18 -11.89
CA ILE A 156 -0.17 -14.62 -10.56
C ILE A 156 -1.17 -13.62 -9.99
N LEU A 157 -0.91 -12.31 -10.06
CA LEU A 157 -1.83 -11.28 -9.60
C LEU A 157 -3.13 -11.27 -10.42
N ASP A 158 -3.07 -11.49 -11.72
CA ASP A 158 -4.24 -11.61 -12.60
C ASP A 158 -5.09 -12.83 -12.21
N VAL A 159 -4.46 -13.98 -11.94
CA VAL A 159 -5.15 -15.18 -11.44
C VAL A 159 -5.85 -14.88 -10.12
N ILE A 160 -5.16 -14.29 -9.14
CA ILE A 160 -5.74 -13.95 -7.84
C ILE A 160 -6.90 -12.97 -8.01
N ALA A 161 -6.77 -11.97 -8.87
CA ALA A 161 -7.81 -10.97 -9.14
C ALA A 161 -9.07 -11.60 -9.74
N GLN A 162 -8.93 -12.48 -10.74
CA GLN A 162 -10.08 -13.18 -11.35
C GLN A 162 -10.82 -14.05 -10.33
N GLU A 163 -10.09 -14.78 -9.50
CA GLU A 163 -10.64 -15.63 -8.44
C GLU A 163 -11.32 -14.80 -7.35
N PHE A 164 -10.73 -13.64 -7.02
CA PHE A 164 -11.30 -12.65 -6.12
C PHE A 164 -12.61 -12.09 -6.69
N GLU A 165 -12.64 -11.61 -7.93
CA GLU A 165 -13.84 -11.05 -8.53
C GLU A 165 -14.99 -12.06 -8.57
N ALA A 166 -14.72 -13.26 -9.08
CA ALA A 166 -15.71 -14.32 -9.17
C ALA A 166 -16.29 -14.71 -7.80
N SER A 167 -15.46 -14.80 -6.76
CA SER A 167 -15.92 -15.25 -5.44
C SER A 167 -16.40 -14.13 -4.52
N VAL A 168 -15.64 -13.05 -4.43
CA VAL A 168 -15.84 -11.97 -3.45
C VAL A 168 -16.82 -10.92 -3.97
N VAL A 169 -16.69 -10.51 -5.23
CA VAL A 169 -17.49 -9.40 -5.78
C VAL A 169 -18.84 -9.91 -6.30
N TYR A 170 -18.81 -10.99 -7.09
CA TYR A 170 -19.98 -11.52 -7.80
C TYR A 170 -20.65 -12.73 -7.14
N ASP A 171 -20.05 -13.29 -6.10
CA ASP A 171 -20.58 -14.46 -5.39
C ASP A 171 -20.90 -15.68 -6.29
N LEU A 172 -20.07 -15.92 -7.31
CA LEU A 172 -20.26 -17.01 -8.27
C LEU A 172 -19.64 -18.33 -7.80
N LYS A 173 -18.78 -18.30 -6.78
CA LYS A 173 -18.18 -19.51 -6.19
C LYS A 173 -17.74 -19.34 -4.74
N PRO A 174 -17.71 -20.43 -3.95
CA PRO A 174 -17.29 -20.39 -2.55
C PRO A 174 -15.85 -19.87 -2.36
N PRO A 175 -15.58 -19.05 -1.32
CA PRO A 175 -14.26 -18.52 -1.01
C PRO A 175 -13.14 -19.57 -0.97
N GLU A 176 -13.41 -20.74 -0.40
CA GLU A 176 -12.43 -21.82 -0.25
C GLU A 176 -12.05 -22.42 -1.60
N GLN A 177 -13.03 -22.56 -2.50
CA GLN A 177 -12.78 -23.04 -3.85
C GLN A 177 -11.95 -22.02 -4.62
N ALA A 178 -12.31 -20.73 -4.56
CA ALA A 178 -11.57 -19.68 -5.26
C ALA A 178 -10.11 -19.57 -4.81
N ILE A 179 -9.83 -19.69 -3.51
CA ILE A 179 -8.45 -19.71 -3.00
C ILE A 179 -7.69 -20.94 -3.49
N ARG A 180 -8.31 -22.14 -3.49
CA ARG A 180 -7.67 -23.35 -4.03
C ARG A 180 -7.39 -23.23 -5.52
N ASP A 181 -8.33 -22.67 -6.29
CA ASP A 181 -8.16 -22.46 -7.72
C ASP A 181 -7.07 -21.42 -8.00
N ALA A 182 -7.04 -20.31 -7.25
CA ALA A 182 -5.97 -19.32 -7.34
C ALA A 182 -4.60 -19.94 -7.07
N ALA A 183 -4.47 -20.71 -5.99
CA ALA A 183 -3.22 -21.37 -5.63
C ALA A 183 -2.77 -22.38 -6.69
N ARG A 184 -3.67 -23.25 -7.16
CA ARG A 184 -3.37 -24.24 -8.20
C ARG A 184 -2.92 -23.58 -9.49
N ARG A 185 -3.64 -22.56 -9.96
CA ARG A 185 -3.30 -21.83 -11.20
C ARG A 185 -2.00 -21.05 -11.08
N SER A 186 -1.73 -20.46 -9.91
CA SER A 186 -0.46 -19.78 -9.63
C SER A 186 0.70 -20.76 -9.63
N GLN A 187 0.53 -21.96 -9.04
CA GLN A 187 1.56 -23.00 -9.06
C GLN A 187 1.87 -23.47 -10.48
N GLN A 188 0.86 -23.65 -11.32
CA GLN A 188 1.07 -24.01 -12.73
C GLN A 188 1.89 -23.00 -13.52
N LEU A 189 1.77 -21.70 -13.19
CA LEU A 189 2.59 -20.65 -13.80
C LEU A 189 4.05 -20.78 -13.38
N LEU A 190 4.29 -21.05 -12.09
CA LEU A 190 5.62 -21.24 -11.54
C LEU A 190 6.30 -22.53 -12.04
N ASP A 191 5.53 -23.60 -12.24
CA ASP A 191 6.03 -24.89 -12.74
C ASP A 191 6.34 -24.88 -14.25
N ALA A 192 5.91 -23.85 -14.98
CA ALA A 192 6.10 -23.74 -16.43
C ALA A 192 7.47 -23.16 -16.84
N GLN A 193 8.31 -22.79 -15.86
CA GLN A 193 9.70 -22.34 -16.05
C GLN A 193 10.70 -23.48 -15.83
#